data_AF-A0A8S4RTA7-F1
#
_entry.id   AF-A0A8S4RTA7-F1
#
_cell.length_a   1.000
_cell.length_b   1.000
_cell.length_c   1.000
_cell.angle_alpha   90.00
_cell.angle_beta   90.00
_cell.angle_gamma   90.00
#
_symmetry.space_group_name_H-M   'P 1'
#
loop_
_entity.id
_entity.type
_entity.pdbx_description
1 polymer ?
#
loop_
_entity_poly.entity_id
_entity_poly.type
_entity_poly.pdbx_seq_one_letter_code
_entity_poly.pdbx_strand_id
1 'polypeptide(L)'
;MPIKLSAYLFFFFFGQCCAIVYHLNETEYERLPRLFDLENYEKCMEDAGGIYCLANLELYTQAKSDLYSLIQEYSEYTLKHYNYSKIDRGICVTRTCESYARNAGLDINRDLRAVLEGCLNQTMINKYDLMARVYGMNCEKEKEKAQLKLDYLDYIFLGVFIILVVLALIGSCFDSKKTDKNHKTGVSVKDLLLCFSIPQNYKRLTTVEQNDARLDVFKCIHGFRTIVTFIVVYGHTVLLIATFTSNPHSFEKAYESVALRITFSGLNVVQVFFFITGMLLTHSKQISAETHKVSWKMIPKTIFNRWWRLTPSAVMMVAFSATWMRHLGSGPLWKTVITGGTSGQCRRFFWAHLFYFNNYIPEDTLCSLQTWYIATDMQIYIVGVITHFAIRNRSGCIKAITLTSLLLLSMASPALHVWWQDIEAFAMQTPEIHKGVTGTAKLGGSKQIDLLRISATYASLRLWIRSENSADSCFFF
;
A
#
# COMPACT_ATOMS: atom_id res chain seq x y z
N MET A 1 -26.06 -32.41 27.39
CA MET A 1 -25.52 -32.20 26.03
C MET A 1 -24.50 -31.03 25.88
N PRO A 2 -23.75 -30.54 26.90
CA PRO A 2 -22.77 -29.45 26.69
C PRO A 2 -21.31 -29.92 26.53
N ILE A 3 -20.99 -31.20 26.79
CA ILE A 3 -19.61 -31.68 26.82
C ILE A 3 -19.06 -31.98 25.42
N LYS A 4 -19.93 -32.25 24.43
CA LYS A 4 -19.50 -32.53 23.06
C LYS A 4 -19.05 -31.28 22.28
N LEU A 5 -19.55 -30.09 22.61
CA LEU A 5 -19.19 -28.85 21.89
C LEU A 5 -17.78 -28.35 22.25
N SER A 6 -17.33 -28.57 23.49
CA SER A 6 -15.95 -28.28 23.89
C SER A 6 -14.93 -29.20 23.19
N ALA A 7 -15.28 -30.47 22.93
CA ALA A 7 -14.38 -31.38 22.23
C ALA A 7 -14.19 -31.01 20.75
N TYR A 8 -15.23 -30.52 20.08
CA TYR A 8 -15.13 -30.03 18.70
C TYR A 8 -14.34 -28.72 18.57
N LEU A 9 -14.45 -27.81 19.56
CA LEU A 9 -13.62 -26.60 19.61
C LEU A 9 -12.16 -26.90 19.96
N PHE A 10 -11.89 -27.93 20.76
CA PHE A 10 -10.51 -28.35 21.07
C PHE A 10 -9.81 -29.03 19.88
N PHE A 11 -10.55 -29.80 19.07
CA PHE A 11 -9.99 -30.42 17.86
C PHE A 11 -9.69 -29.41 16.73
N PHE A 12 -10.40 -28.28 16.68
CA PHE A 12 -10.10 -27.21 15.70
C PHE A 12 -8.81 -26.44 16.00
N PHE A 13 -8.32 -26.46 17.25
CA PHE A 13 -7.07 -25.79 17.63
C PHE A 13 -5.81 -26.65 17.43
N PHE A 14 -5.96 -27.97 17.26
CA PHE A 14 -4.83 -28.92 17.15
C PHE A 14 -4.79 -29.69 15.83
N GLY A 15 -5.54 -29.27 14.83
CA GLY A 15 -5.22 -29.57 13.44
C GLY A 15 -3.94 -28.84 13.03
N GLN A 16 -2.81 -29.15 13.66
CA GLN A 16 -1.51 -28.91 13.08
C GLN A 16 -1.52 -29.63 11.74
N CYS A 17 -1.75 -28.89 10.66
CA CYS A 17 -1.13 -29.24 9.40
C CYS A 17 0.37 -29.27 9.71
N CYS A 18 0.90 -30.45 9.96
CA CYS A 18 2.33 -30.73 9.89
C CYS A 18 2.76 -30.60 8.43
N ALA A 19 2.64 -29.39 7.86
CA ALA A 19 3.60 -29.00 6.85
C ALA A 19 4.91 -28.91 7.62
N ILE A 20 5.77 -29.92 7.47
CA ILE A 20 7.17 -29.81 7.87
C ILE A 20 7.69 -28.62 7.08
N VAL A 21 7.84 -27.47 7.74
CA VAL A 21 8.50 -26.34 7.12
C VAL A 21 9.93 -26.79 6.90
N TYR A 22 10.31 -26.96 5.64
CA TYR A 22 11.64 -27.45 5.29
C TYR A 22 12.66 -26.38 5.62
N HIS A 23 13.32 -26.53 6.77
CA HIS A 23 14.36 -25.63 7.23
C HIS A 23 15.71 -26.12 6.75
N LEU A 24 16.35 -25.34 5.89
CA LEU A 24 17.74 -25.56 5.52
C LEU A 24 18.66 -25.08 6.66
N ASN A 25 19.73 -25.82 6.90
CA ASN A 25 20.82 -25.31 7.72
C ASN A 25 21.60 -24.23 6.93
N GLU A 26 22.29 -23.31 7.62
CA GLU A 26 22.99 -22.17 6.96
C GLU A 26 23.92 -22.62 5.84
N THR A 27 24.69 -23.69 6.07
CA THR A 27 25.62 -24.25 5.08
C THR A 27 24.93 -24.82 3.84
N GLU A 28 23.71 -25.33 3.99
CA GLU A 28 22.93 -25.82 2.86
C GLU A 28 22.26 -24.68 2.10
N TYR A 29 21.79 -23.66 2.83
CA TYR A 29 21.25 -22.46 2.22
C TYR A 29 22.30 -21.71 1.39
N GLU A 30 23.56 -21.65 1.85
CA GLU A 30 24.68 -21.04 1.10
C GLU A 30 24.99 -21.74 -0.23
N ARG A 31 24.55 -22.98 -0.43
CA ARG A 31 24.67 -23.70 -1.71
C ARG A 31 23.69 -23.18 -2.75
N LEU A 32 22.57 -22.58 -2.33
CA LEU A 32 21.56 -22.05 -3.24
C LEU A 32 22.14 -20.87 -4.04
N PRO A 33 21.79 -20.73 -5.33
CA PRO A 33 22.05 -19.51 -6.06
C PRO A 33 21.43 -18.31 -5.36
N ARG A 34 22.18 -17.20 -5.27
CA ARG A 34 21.65 -15.94 -4.73
C ARG A 34 20.37 -15.57 -5.49
N LEU A 35 19.29 -15.29 -4.76
CA LEU A 35 18.01 -14.91 -5.34
C LEU A 35 18.11 -13.61 -6.15
N PHE A 36 18.80 -12.62 -5.58
CA PHE A 36 19.11 -11.34 -6.21
C PHE A 36 20.64 -11.17 -6.27
N ASP A 37 21.15 -10.83 -7.44
CA ASP A 37 22.56 -10.44 -7.62
C ASP A 37 22.61 -9.28 -8.62
N LEU A 38 22.86 -8.08 -8.10
CA LEU A 38 22.80 -6.83 -8.85
C LEU A 38 24.18 -6.17 -8.86
N GLU A 39 24.71 -5.94 -10.05
CA GLU A 39 25.91 -5.14 -10.24
C GLU A 39 25.63 -3.65 -9.96
N ASN A 40 26.69 -2.87 -9.79
CA ASN A 40 26.55 -1.44 -9.55
C ASN A 40 26.07 -0.72 -10.83
N TYR A 41 24.80 -0.31 -10.81
CA TYR A 41 24.14 0.41 -11.91
C TYR A 41 24.84 1.73 -12.25
N GLU A 42 25.19 2.54 -11.25
CA GLU A 42 25.77 3.87 -11.46
C GLU A 42 27.11 3.76 -12.20
N LYS A 43 27.97 2.85 -11.76
CA LYS A 43 29.25 2.56 -12.42
C LYS A 43 29.06 2.10 -13.86
N CYS A 44 28.09 1.23 -14.12
CA CYS A 44 27.80 0.77 -15.49
C CYS A 44 27.37 1.92 -16.41
N MET A 45 26.64 2.90 -15.86
CA MET A 45 26.15 4.05 -16.63
C MET A 45 27.19 5.18 -16.79
N GLU A 46 28.30 5.11 -16.07
CA GLU A 46 29.47 5.98 -16.31
C GLU A 46 30.31 5.49 -17.51
N ASP A 47 30.24 4.20 -17.83
CA ASP A 47 30.94 3.61 -18.96
C ASP A 47 30.36 4.12 -20.30
N ALA A 48 31.23 4.49 -21.24
CA ALA A 48 30.82 4.98 -22.55
C ALA A 48 30.04 3.90 -23.31
N GLY A 49 28.74 4.15 -23.56
CA GLY A 49 27.86 3.17 -24.21
C GLY A 49 27.39 2.05 -23.29
N GLY A 50 27.48 2.22 -21.97
CA GLY A 50 27.04 1.25 -20.97
C GLY A 50 25.59 0.79 -21.15
N ILE A 51 25.37 -0.52 -20.95
CA ILE A 51 24.06 -1.15 -21.03
C ILE A 51 23.84 -1.99 -19.78
N TYR A 52 22.88 -1.59 -18.97
CA TYR A 52 22.51 -2.30 -17.75
C TYR A 52 21.18 -3.01 -17.94
N CYS A 53 21.15 -4.31 -17.65
CA CYS A 53 19.96 -5.15 -17.81
C CYS A 53 19.57 -5.81 -16.49
N LEU A 54 18.27 -5.73 -16.16
CA LEU A 54 17.63 -6.60 -15.19
C LEU A 54 17.04 -7.80 -15.93
N ALA A 55 17.55 -8.99 -15.65
CA ALA A 55 17.14 -10.24 -16.26
C ALA A 55 16.44 -11.14 -15.22
N ASN A 56 15.37 -11.79 -15.63
CA ASN A 56 14.70 -12.84 -14.87
C ASN A 56 15.08 -14.20 -15.46
N LEU A 57 15.67 -15.05 -14.64
CA LEU A 57 16.20 -16.35 -15.05
C LEU A 57 15.35 -17.46 -14.44
N GLU A 58 15.06 -18.48 -15.24
CA GLU A 58 14.52 -19.76 -14.78
C GLU A 58 15.63 -20.82 -14.85
N LEU A 59 15.90 -21.43 -13.70
CA LEU A 59 16.90 -22.48 -13.57
C LEU A 59 16.30 -23.82 -13.92
N TYR A 60 17.08 -24.63 -14.64
CA TYR A 60 16.70 -25.99 -14.97
C TYR A 60 17.94 -26.87 -15.16
N THR A 61 17.73 -28.18 -15.18
CA THR A 61 18.77 -29.16 -15.45
C THR A 61 18.21 -30.24 -16.38
N GLN A 62 19.05 -30.80 -17.24
CA GLN A 62 18.72 -31.97 -18.05
C GLN A 62 19.12 -33.29 -17.37
N ALA A 63 20.06 -33.23 -16.42
CA ALA A 63 20.54 -34.36 -15.64
C ALA A 63 20.06 -34.29 -14.19
N LYS A 64 20.15 -35.41 -13.47
CA LYS A 64 19.86 -35.42 -12.03
C LYS A 64 20.89 -34.57 -11.30
N SER A 65 20.42 -33.52 -10.62
CA SER A 65 21.23 -32.61 -9.83
C SER A 65 20.65 -32.49 -8.43
N ASP A 66 21.45 -32.85 -7.42
CA ASP A 66 21.04 -32.77 -6.02
C ASP A 66 20.72 -31.33 -5.60
N LEU A 67 21.46 -30.36 -6.16
CA LEU A 67 21.21 -28.93 -5.94
C LEU A 67 19.85 -28.50 -6.50
N TYR A 68 19.48 -28.97 -7.70
CA TYR A 68 18.19 -28.62 -8.28
C TYR A 68 17.02 -29.23 -7.48
N SER A 69 17.16 -30.47 -7.00
CA SER A 69 16.17 -31.08 -6.11
C SER A 69 16.01 -30.29 -4.81
N LEU A 70 17.12 -29.83 -4.20
CA LEU A 70 17.11 -28.98 -3.01
C LEU A 70 16.37 -27.65 -3.26
N ILE A 71 16.63 -27.01 -4.40
CA ILE A 71 15.96 -25.77 -4.81
C ILE A 71 14.45 -25.98 -4.89
N GLN A 72 14.00 -27.07 -5.52
CA GLN A 72 12.58 -27.37 -5.70
C GLN A 72 11.89 -27.64 -4.36
N GLU A 73 12.49 -28.47 -3.50
CA GLU A 73 11.94 -28.82 -2.19
C GLU A 73 11.84 -27.59 -1.27
N TYR A 74 12.89 -26.75 -1.23
CA TYR A 74 12.85 -25.52 -0.44
C TYR A 74 11.80 -24.52 -0.95
N SER A 75 11.68 -24.40 -2.28
CA SER A 75 10.77 -23.46 -2.96
C SER A 75 9.30 -23.90 -2.95
N GLU A 76 9.01 -25.16 -2.60
CA GLU A 76 7.64 -25.70 -2.55
C GLU A 76 6.81 -24.98 -1.49
N TYR A 77 7.44 -24.55 -0.38
CA TYR A 77 6.76 -23.85 0.71
C TYR A 77 6.63 -22.33 0.46
N THR A 78 5.74 -21.99 -0.48
CA THR A 78 5.50 -20.62 -0.98
C THR A 78 4.99 -19.61 0.06
N LEU A 79 4.51 -20.04 1.22
CA LEU A 79 4.03 -19.15 2.28
C LEU A 79 5.17 -18.40 2.99
N LYS A 80 6.36 -19.01 3.09
CA LYS A 80 7.52 -18.41 3.79
C LYS A 80 8.79 -18.38 2.97
N HIS A 81 8.90 -19.14 1.89
CA HIS A 81 10.09 -19.17 1.07
C HIS A 81 9.84 -18.52 -0.30
N TYR A 82 10.87 -17.87 -0.82
CA TYR A 82 10.93 -17.47 -2.22
C TYR A 82 11.06 -18.69 -3.12
N ASN A 83 10.63 -18.55 -4.37
CA ASN A 83 10.93 -19.56 -5.37
C ASN A 83 12.37 -19.37 -5.90
N TYR A 84 13.32 -20.17 -5.44
CA TYR A 84 14.75 -20.12 -5.84
C TYR A 84 15.01 -20.73 -7.23
N SER A 85 14.03 -21.41 -7.84
CA SER A 85 14.12 -21.84 -9.24
C SER A 85 14.03 -20.66 -10.21
N LYS A 86 13.52 -19.51 -9.74
CA LYS A 86 13.45 -18.26 -10.50
C LYS A 86 14.27 -17.19 -9.80
N ILE A 87 15.31 -16.68 -10.43
CA ILE A 87 16.24 -15.72 -9.82
C ILE A 87 16.38 -14.47 -10.69
N ASP A 88 16.72 -13.35 -10.07
CA ASP A 88 16.90 -12.08 -10.78
C ASP A 88 18.37 -11.65 -10.78
N ARG A 89 18.81 -11.10 -11.92
CA ARG A 89 20.17 -10.62 -12.12
C ARG A 89 20.16 -9.19 -12.66
N GLY A 90 21.01 -8.34 -12.12
CA GLY A 90 21.28 -7.01 -12.63
C GLY A 90 22.71 -6.95 -13.14
N ILE A 91 22.90 -6.80 -14.45
CA ILE A 91 24.21 -6.98 -15.09
C ILE A 91 24.53 -5.81 -15.98
N CYS A 92 25.78 -5.33 -15.89
CA CYS A 92 26.36 -4.45 -16.87
C CYS A 92 26.85 -5.28 -18.07
N VAL A 93 26.02 -5.40 -19.11
CA VAL A 93 26.27 -6.31 -20.24
C VAL A 93 27.57 -5.94 -20.97
N THR A 94 27.84 -4.65 -21.08
CA THR A 94 29.05 -4.09 -21.72
C THR A 94 30.34 -4.40 -21.00
N ARG A 95 30.28 -4.82 -19.72
CA ARG A 95 31.46 -5.19 -18.94
C ARG A 95 31.53 -6.69 -18.69
N THR A 96 30.47 -7.25 -18.13
CA THR A 96 30.47 -8.64 -17.67
C THR A 96 30.32 -9.64 -18.82
N CYS A 97 29.55 -9.29 -19.85
CA CYS A 97 29.30 -10.17 -20.99
C CYS A 97 30.09 -9.80 -22.26
N GLU A 98 31.05 -8.89 -22.14
CA GLU A 98 31.86 -8.43 -23.28
C GLU A 98 32.70 -9.56 -23.87
N SER A 99 33.38 -10.33 -23.02
CA SER A 99 34.21 -11.47 -23.45
C SER A 99 33.37 -12.54 -24.14
N TYR A 100 32.18 -12.83 -23.62
CA TYR A 100 31.24 -13.76 -24.23
C TYR A 100 30.79 -13.28 -25.61
N ALA A 101 30.38 -12.01 -25.73
CA ALA A 101 29.95 -11.42 -26.99
C ALA A 101 31.06 -11.49 -28.06
N ARG A 102 32.30 -11.13 -27.69
CA ARG A 102 33.46 -11.21 -28.58
C ARG A 102 33.73 -12.65 -29.05
N ASN A 103 33.71 -13.62 -28.14
CA ASN A 103 33.97 -15.02 -28.48
C ASN A 103 32.86 -15.65 -29.34
N ALA A 104 31.62 -15.23 -29.15
CA ALA A 104 30.47 -15.68 -29.93
C ALA A 104 30.31 -14.93 -31.27
N GLY A 105 31.09 -13.87 -31.52
CA GLY A 105 30.97 -13.03 -32.71
C GLY A 105 29.66 -12.23 -32.76
N LEU A 106 29.09 -11.90 -31.60
CA LEU A 106 27.80 -11.18 -31.46
C LEU A 106 28.02 -9.70 -31.13
N ASP A 107 27.13 -8.83 -31.63
CA ASP A 107 27.13 -7.41 -31.29
C ASP A 107 26.20 -7.14 -30.11
N ILE A 108 26.72 -6.58 -29.02
CA ILE A 108 25.94 -6.32 -27.79
C ILE A 108 24.73 -5.40 -28.03
N ASN A 109 24.84 -4.43 -28.94
CA ASN A 109 23.76 -3.48 -29.22
C ASN A 109 22.63 -4.10 -30.05
N ARG A 110 22.97 -5.02 -30.96
CA ARG A 110 22.02 -5.67 -31.88
C ARG A 110 21.46 -6.97 -31.30
N ASP A 111 22.32 -7.79 -30.71
CA ASP A 111 22.05 -9.15 -30.27
C ASP A 111 21.97 -9.25 -28.74
N LEU A 112 21.55 -8.16 -28.09
CA LEU A 112 21.54 -8.00 -26.63
C LEU A 112 20.94 -9.19 -25.88
N ARG A 113 19.80 -9.72 -26.37
CA ARG A 113 19.12 -10.86 -25.74
C ARG A 113 19.94 -12.14 -25.85
N ALA A 114 20.51 -12.42 -27.01
CA ALA A 114 21.31 -13.63 -27.24
C ALA A 114 22.62 -13.59 -26.43
N VAL A 115 23.28 -12.42 -26.37
CA VAL A 115 24.46 -12.19 -25.54
C VAL A 115 24.13 -12.41 -24.07
N LEU A 116 23.04 -11.82 -23.59
CA LEU A 116 22.62 -11.92 -22.18
C LEU A 116 22.24 -13.36 -21.80
N GLU A 117 21.41 -14.03 -22.61
CA GLU A 117 21.01 -15.43 -22.40
C GLU A 117 22.23 -16.37 -22.37
N GLY A 118 23.12 -16.25 -23.35
CA GLY A 118 24.31 -17.09 -23.45
C GLY A 118 25.32 -16.85 -22.32
N CYS A 119 25.61 -15.59 -22.02
CA CYS A 119 26.50 -15.18 -20.93
C CYS A 119 26.00 -15.65 -19.56
N LEU A 120 24.71 -15.45 -19.28
CA LEU A 120 24.09 -15.87 -18.02
C LEU A 120 24.03 -17.39 -17.89
N ASN A 121 23.66 -18.09 -18.96
CA ASN A 121 23.63 -19.54 -18.97
C ASN A 121 25.03 -20.12 -18.71
N GLN A 122 26.07 -19.61 -19.39
CA GLN A 122 27.45 -20.04 -19.16
C GLN A 122 27.90 -19.78 -17.72
N THR A 123 27.52 -18.63 -17.15
CA THR A 123 27.85 -18.27 -15.77
C THR A 123 27.20 -19.23 -14.76
N MET A 124 25.94 -19.59 -14.98
CA MET A 124 25.21 -20.52 -14.10
C MET A 124 25.74 -21.95 -14.20
N ILE A 125 26.08 -22.41 -15.41
CA ILE A 125 26.69 -23.73 -15.62
C ILE A 125 28.04 -23.78 -14.91
N ASN A 126 28.90 -22.79 -15.12
CA ASN A 126 30.25 -22.79 -14.54
C ASN A 126 30.25 -22.75 -13.00
N LYS A 127 29.27 -22.07 -12.40
CA LYS A 127 29.24 -21.84 -10.94
C LYS A 127 28.41 -22.85 -10.17
N TYR A 128 27.33 -23.36 -10.77
CA TYR A 128 26.33 -24.20 -10.08
C TYR A 128 26.02 -25.51 -10.82
N ASP A 129 26.59 -25.75 -11.99
CA ASP A 129 26.24 -26.87 -12.87
C ASP A 129 24.73 -26.91 -13.21
N LEU A 130 24.12 -25.72 -13.34
CA LEU A 130 22.72 -25.53 -13.69
C LEU A 130 22.60 -24.67 -14.94
N MET A 131 21.66 -25.04 -15.81
CA MET A 131 21.31 -24.23 -16.97
C MET A 131 20.33 -23.12 -16.56
N ALA A 132 20.37 -22.00 -17.27
CA ALA A 132 19.48 -20.88 -17.03
C ALA A 132 18.88 -20.33 -18.33
N ARG A 133 17.58 -20.07 -18.31
CA ARG A 133 16.84 -19.45 -19.41
C ARG A 133 16.35 -18.07 -18.99
N VAL A 134 16.60 -17.05 -19.82
CA VAL A 134 16.03 -15.71 -19.58
C VAL A 134 14.61 -15.68 -20.13
N TYR A 135 13.63 -15.51 -19.26
CA TYR A 135 12.22 -15.38 -19.67
C TYR A 135 11.76 -13.92 -19.72
N GLY A 136 12.43 -13.03 -18.98
CA GLY A 136 12.14 -11.59 -18.95
C GLY A 136 13.44 -10.77 -18.86
N MET A 137 13.48 -9.63 -19.55
CA MET A 137 14.60 -8.69 -19.45
C MET A 137 14.12 -7.25 -19.62
N ASN A 138 14.64 -6.36 -18.78
CA ASN A 138 14.45 -4.91 -18.89
C ASN A 138 15.82 -4.26 -18.88
N CYS A 139 16.18 -3.60 -19.97
CA CYS A 139 17.49 -2.98 -20.13
C CYS A 139 17.37 -1.48 -20.29
N GLU A 140 18.41 -0.78 -19.86
CA GLU A 140 18.59 0.63 -20.07
C GLU A 140 19.98 0.89 -20.64
N LYS A 141 20.04 1.79 -21.62
CA LYS A 141 21.30 2.27 -22.21
C LYS A 141 21.66 3.62 -21.62
N GLU A 142 22.95 3.92 -21.49
CA GLU A 142 23.46 5.21 -20.98
C GLU A 142 22.77 6.42 -21.63
N LYS A 143 22.67 6.43 -22.96
CA LYS A 143 22.01 7.51 -23.73
C LYS A 143 20.53 7.72 -23.43
N GLU A 144 19.84 6.73 -22.87
CA GLU A 144 18.42 6.83 -22.51
C GLU A 144 18.21 7.46 -21.12
N LYS A 145 19.22 7.41 -20.23
CA LYS A 145 19.17 7.96 -18.88
C LYS A 145 18.81 9.46 -18.88
N ALA A 146 19.15 10.17 -19.96
CA ALA A 146 18.97 11.61 -20.11
C ALA A 146 17.62 12.06 -20.74
N GLN A 147 16.71 11.16 -21.14
CA GLN A 147 15.68 11.50 -22.13
C GLN A 147 14.23 11.63 -21.64
N LEU A 148 13.93 11.54 -20.33
CA LEU A 148 12.55 11.79 -19.91
C LEU A 148 12.21 13.29 -20.00
N LYS A 149 11.58 13.68 -21.12
CA LYS A 149 11.19 15.07 -21.36
C LYS A 149 10.02 15.47 -20.45
N LEU A 150 10.08 16.71 -19.97
CA LEU A 150 8.97 17.35 -19.27
C LEU A 150 7.79 17.51 -20.23
N ASP A 151 6.61 17.14 -19.77
CA ASP A 151 5.37 17.33 -20.50
C ASP A 151 4.49 18.43 -19.89
N TYR A 152 3.37 18.74 -20.54
CA TYR A 152 2.46 19.80 -20.10
C TYR A 152 1.85 19.53 -18.72
N LEU A 153 1.66 18.27 -18.30
CA LEU A 153 1.14 17.94 -16.97
C LEU A 153 2.18 18.25 -15.90
N ASP A 154 3.47 18.01 -16.19
CA ASP A 154 4.57 18.37 -15.28
C ASP A 154 4.63 19.89 -15.05
N TYR A 155 4.45 20.69 -16.10
CA TYR A 155 4.40 22.15 -16.00
C TYR A 155 3.16 22.65 -15.25
N ILE A 156 1.99 22.04 -15.45
CA ILE A 156 0.77 22.38 -14.72
C ILE A 156 0.98 22.13 -13.22
N PHE A 157 1.50 20.94 -12.85
CA PHE A 157 1.77 20.62 -11.45
C PHE A 157 2.77 21.61 -10.83
N LEU A 158 3.87 21.90 -11.54
CA LEU A 158 4.87 22.86 -11.08
C LEU A 158 4.26 24.25 -10.86
N GLY A 159 3.42 24.72 -11.80
CA GLY A 159 2.71 25.99 -11.66
C GLY A 159 1.81 26.03 -10.43
N VAL A 160 0.98 25.00 -10.21
CA VAL A 160 0.12 24.90 -9.03
C VAL A 160 0.95 24.86 -7.74
N PHE A 161 2.03 24.09 -7.72
CA PHE A 161 2.92 24.00 -6.56
C PHE A 161 3.57 25.34 -6.22
N ILE A 162 4.12 26.04 -7.23
CA ILE A 162 4.70 27.38 -7.06
C ILE A 162 3.65 28.36 -6.54
N ILE A 163 2.42 28.35 -7.09
CA ILE A 163 1.33 29.21 -6.62
C ILE A 163 1.05 28.97 -5.13
N LEU A 164 0.97 27.72 -4.69
CA LEU A 164 0.74 27.40 -3.27
C LEU A 164 1.88 27.88 -2.38
N VAL A 165 3.13 27.70 -2.80
CA VAL A 165 4.31 28.19 -2.08
C VAL A 165 4.29 29.72 -2.00
N VAL A 166 4.02 30.41 -3.10
CA VAL A 166 3.93 31.88 -3.14
C VAL A 166 2.80 32.39 -2.24
N LEU A 167 1.62 31.77 -2.26
CA LEU A 167 0.52 32.12 -1.36
C LEU A 167 0.90 31.92 0.11
N ALA A 168 1.61 30.84 0.43
CA ALA A 168 2.09 30.58 1.79
C ALA A 168 3.13 31.61 2.25
N LEU A 169 4.04 32.03 1.37
CA LEU A 169 5.01 33.08 1.64
C LEU A 169 4.33 34.44 1.85
N ILE A 170 3.41 34.83 0.96
CA ILE A 170 2.66 36.09 1.06
C ILE A 170 1.82 36.10 2.35
N GLY A 171 1.09 35.02 2.64
CA GLY A 171 0.28 34.88 3.85
C GLY A 171 1.11 34.99 5.13
N SER A 172 2.28 34.34 5.16
CA SER A 172 3.19 34.37 6.32
C SER A 172 3.84 35.75 6.52
N CYS A 173 4.22 36.43 5.43
CA CYS A 173 4.73 37.80 5.46
C CYS A 173 3.67 38.80 5.93
N PHE A 174 2.42 38.62 5.52
CA PHE A 174 1.30 39.46 5.93
C PHE A 174 0.96 39.28 7.41
N ASP A 175 0.99 38.04 7.92
CA ASP A 175 0.78 37.72 9.34
C ASP A 175 1.88 38.31 10.25
N SER A 176 3.13 38.28 9.78
CA SER A 176 4.28 38.86 10.50
C SER A 176 4.15 40.37 10.70
N LYS A 177 3.52 41.07 9.75
CA LYS A 177 3.16 42.48 9.87
C LYS A 177 1.83 42.58 10.63
N LYS A 178 1.87 42.40 11.95
CA LYS A 178 0.72 42.55 12.89
C LYS A 178 -0.20 43.68 12.42
N THR A 179 -1.27 43.32 11.72
CA THR A 179 -2.27 44.29 11.25
C THR A 179 -3.44 44.18 12.22
N ASP A 180 -3.89 45.33 12.72
CA ASP A 180 -4.98 45.43 13.68
C ASP A 180 -6.21 44.65 13.22
N LYS A 181 -6.76 43.81 14.11
CA LYS A 181 -7.96 43.01 13.86
C LYS A 181 -9.21 43.90 13.89
N ASN A 182 -9.37 44.77 12.91
CA ASN A 182 -10.67 45.38 12.65
C ASN A 182 -11.56 44.34 11.97
N HIS A 183 -12.35 43.64 12.79
CA HIS A 183 -13.26 42.59 12.39
C HIS A 183 -14.44 43.20 11.62
N LYS A 184 -14.30 43.30 10.28
CA LYS A 184 -15.45 43.56 9.40
C LYS A 184 -16.17 42.24 9.14
N THR A 185 -17.50 42.27 9.19
CA THR A 185 -18.38 41.12 8.94
C THR A 185 -18.35 40.72 7.46
N GLY A 186 -17.50 39.76 7.11
CA GLY A 186 -17.40 39.17 5.76
C GLY A 186 -16.04 38.52 5.54
N VAL A 187 -15.96 37.50 4.67
CA VAL A 187 -14.67 36.89 4.30
C VAL A 187 -13.90 37.89 3.42
N SER A 188 -12.91 38.56 4.00
CA SER A 188 -12.03 39.45 3.25
C SER A 188 -11.00 38.64 2.45
N VAL A 189 -10.49 39.21 1.36
CA VAL A 189 -9.27 38.71 0.69
C VAL A 189 -8.11 38.57 1.70
N LYS A 190 -8.07 39.44 2.71
CA LYS A 190 -7.11 39.35 3.83
C LYS A 190 -7.30 38.06 4.64
N ASP A 191 -8.52 37.66 4.93
CA ASP A 191 -8.81 36.44 5.69
C ASP A 191 -8.45 35.19 4.88
N LEU A 192 -8.67 35.21 3.57
CA LEU A 192 -8.26 34.14 2.66
C LEU A 192 -6.73 34.01 2.58
N LEU A 193 -5.99 35.12 2.52
CA LEU A 193 -4.52 35.10 2.53
C LEU A 193 -3.95 34.59 3.85
N LEU A 194 -4.57 34.94 4.98
CA LEU A 194 -4.17 34.43 6.30
C LEU A 194 -4.37 32.92 6.43
N CYS A 195 -5.30 32.30 5.68
CA CYS A 195 -5.42 30.83 5.64
C CYS A 195 -4.16 30.13 5.10
N PHE A 196 -3.29 30.83 4.36
CA PHE A 196 -2.02 30.28 3.89
C PHE A 196 -0.83 30.61 4.81
N SER A 197 -1.03 31.40 5.88
CA SER A 197 0.04 31.74 6.84
C SER A 197 0.55 30.50 7.57
N ILE A 198 1.85 30.21 7.43
CA ILE A 198 2.51 29.10 8.11
C ILE A 198 2.51 29.32 9.63
N PRO A 199 2.92 30.49 10.19
CA PRO A 199 2.89 30.71 11.63
C PRO A 199 1.49 30.55 12.25
N GLN A 200 0.45 31.08 11.60
CA GLN A 200 -0.92 30.97 12.11
C GLN A 200 -1.42 29.52 12.05
N ASN A 201 -1.17 28.81 10.95
CA ASN A 201 -1.56 27.41 10.82
C ASN A 201 -0.77 26.50 11.77
N TYR A 202 0.52 26.78 12.01
CA TYR A 202 1.32 26.07 13.00
C TYR A 202 0.77 26.29 14.41
N LYS A 203 0.47 27.56 14.77
CA LYS A 203 -0.16 27.86 16.06
C LYS A 203 -1.50 27.13 16.20
N ARG A 204 -2.35 27.12 15.17
CA ARG A 204 -3.61 26.36 15.18
C ARG A 204 -3.38 24.85 15.33
N LEU A 205 -2.38 24.30 14.64
CA LEU A 205 -2.02 22.89 14.71
C LEU A 205 -1.54 22.46 16.10
N THR A 206 -0.80 23.33 16.80
CA THR A 206 -0.29 23.05 18.15
C THR A 206 -1.22 23.49 19.28
N THR A 207 -2.28 24.24 18.97
CA THR A 207 -3.26 24.67 19.97
C THR A 207 -4.18 23.51 20.29
N VAL A 208 -4.35 23.21 21.58
CA VAL A 208 -5.39 22.28 22.02
C VAL A 208 -6.74 22.95 21.81
N GLU A 209 -7.50 22.51 20.80
CA GLU A 209 -8.88 22.96 20.63
C GLU A 209 -9.68 22.61 21.88
N GLN A 210 -10.32 23.63 22.47
CA GLN A 210 -11.36 23.44 23.46
C GLN A 210 -12.62 22.95 22.73
N ASN A 211 -12.68 21.64 22.51
CA ASN A 211 -13.86 20.99 21.99
C ASN A 211 -14.89 20.79 23.11
N ASP A 212 -16.13 20.45 22.73
CA ASP A 212 -17.16 20.03 23.67
C ASP A 212 -16.56 19.00 24.66
N ALA A 213 -16.75 19.21 25.96
CA ALA A 213 -16.17 18.36 27.01
C ALA A 213 -16.51 16.86 26.82
N ARG A 214 -17.59 16.55 26.10
CA ARG A 214 -17.98 15.18 25.74
C ARG A 214 -17.06 14.54 24.69
N LEU A 215 -16.41 15.32 23.85
CA LEU A 215 -15.42 14.85 22.88
C LEU A 215 -14.03 14.67 23.49
N ASP A 216 -13.75 15.33 24.62
CA ASP A 216 -12.48 15.22 25.33
C ASP A 216 -12.22 13.81 25.87
N VAL A 217 -13.26 13.01 26.10
CA VAL A 217 -13.15 11.59 26.49
C VAL A 217 -12.37 10.78 25.46
N PHE A 218 -12.37 11.19 24.19
CA PHE A 218 -11.68 10.51 23.10
C PHE A 218 -10.24 11.00 22.87
N LYS A 219 -9.66 11.81 23.76
CA LYS A 219 -8.26 12.29 23.62
C LYS A 219 -7.25 11.15 23.45
N CYS A 220 -7.43 10.03 24.14
CA CYS A 220 -6.54 8.85 24.03
C CYS A 220 -6.55 8.23 22.62
N ILE A 221 -7.67 8.35 21.89
CA ILE A 221 -7.81 7.83 20.53
C ILE A 221 -6.86 8.53 19.58
N HIS A 222 -6.60 9.83 19.78
CA HIS A 222 -5.62 10.55 18.97
C HIS A 222 -4.22 9.96 19.14
N GLY A 223 -3.80 9.63 20.36
CA GLY A 223 -2.53 8.94 20.62
C GLY A 223 -2.47 7.55 19.96
N PHE A 224 -3.54 6.78 20.08
CA PHE A 224 -3.64 5.47 19.44
C PHE A 224 -3.53 5.57 17.91
N ARG A 225 -4.25 6.53 17.28
CA ARG A 225 -4.16 6.79 15.84
C ARG A 225 -2.73 7.09 15.41
N THR A 226 -2.01 7.91 16.17
CA THR A 226 -0.60 8.24 15.88
C THR A 226 0.29 7.01 15.89
N ILE A 227 0.18 6.15 16.91
CA ILE A 227 0.96 4.90 17.00
C ILE A 227 0.66 3.99 15.81
N VAL A 228 -0.63 3.78 15.50
CA VAL A 228 -1.03 2.93 14.36
C VAL A 228 -0.56 3.52 13.03
N THR A 229 -0.58 4.85 12.86
CA THR A 229 -0.04 5.49 11.65
C THR A 229 1.46 5.22 11.50
N PHE A 230 2.24 5.28 12.58
CA PHE A 230 3.66 4.93 12.52
C PHE A 230 3.89 3.45 12.13
N ILE A 231 3.09 2.54 12.67
CA ILE A 231 3.16 1.11 12.31
C ILE A 231 2.85 0.92 10.82
N VAL A 232 1.83 1.61 10.29
CA VAL A 232 1.48 1.55 8.86
C VAL A 232 2.60 2.11 7.97
N VAL A 233 3.17 3.26 8.33
CA VAL A 233 4.31 3.84 7.60
C VAL A 233 5.52 2.90 7.62
N TYR A 234 5.84 2.32 8.77
CA TYR A 234 6.90 1.32 8.89
C TYR A 234 6.63 0.11 8.01
N GLY A 235 5.42 -0.46 8.06
CA GLY A 235 5.03 -1.61 7.24
C GLY A 235 5.15 -1.35 5.73
N HIS A 236 4.69 -0.19 5.25
CA HIS A 236 4.86 0.20 3.85
C HIS A 236 6.32 0.44 3.45
N THR A 237 7.14 0.92 4.38
CA THR A 237 8.58 1.10 4.13
C THR A 237 9.28 -0.26 3.99
N VAL A 238 8.96 -1.21 4.87
CA VAL A 238 9.47 -2.59 4.79
C VAL A 238 9.03 -3.27 3.49
N LEU A 239 7.77 -3.09 3.08
CA LEU A 239 7.25 -3.62 1.81
C LEU A 239 8.09 -3.18 0.61
N LEU A 240 8.47 -1.90 0.55
CA LEU A 240 9.27 -1.35 -0.54
C LEU A 240 10.73 -1.84 -0.48
N ILE A 241 11.34 -1.83 0.71
CA ILE A 241 12.75 -2.22 0.90
C ILE A 241 12.95 -3.74 0.72
N ALA A 242 11.92 -4.56 0.96
CA ALA A 242 12.00 -6.00 0.74
C ALA A 242 12.22 -6.39 -0.73
N THR A 243 12.00 -5.46 -1.68
CA THR A 243 12.31 -5.67 -3.09
C THR A 243 13.82 -5.61 -3.33
N PHE A 244 14.41 -6.68 -3.89
CA PHE A 244 15.86 -6.82 -4.12
C PHE A 244 16.75 -6.72 -2.86
N THR A 245 16.34 -7.38 -1.77
CA THR A 245 17.17 -7.44 -0.55
C THR A 245 18.49 -8.20 -0.76
N SER A 246 19.58 -7.70 -0.17
CA SER A 246 20.88 -8.39 -0.18
C SER A 246 20.87 -9.69 0.64
N ASN A 247 19.92 -9.83 1.57
CA ASN A 247 19.76 -11.03 2.39
C ASN A 247 18.28 -11.50 2.39
N PRO A 248 17.86 -12.24 1.35
CA PRO A 248 16.52 -12.83 1.27
C PRO A 248 16.21 -13.76 2.44
N HIS A 249 17.20 -14.51 2.92
CA HIS A 249 17.02 -15.47 4.00
C HIS A 249 16.56 -14.83 5.30
N SER A 250 17.15 -13.69 5.66
CA SER A 250 16.71 -12.94 6.84
C SER A 250 15.29 -12.42 6.69
N PHE A 251 14.84 -12.10 5.48
CA PHE A 251 13.47 -11.71 5.22
C PHE A 251 12.51 -12.90 5.35
N GLU A 252 12.88 -14.09 4.89
CA GLU A 252 12.09 -15.32 5.09
C GLU A 252 11.98 -15.66 6.58
N LYS A 253 13.09 -15.59 7.32
CA LYS A 253 13.10 -15.77 8.78
C LYS A 253 12.27 -14.74 9.53
N ALA A 254 12.09 -13.53 8.98
CA ALA A 254 11.23 -12.51 9.60
C ALA A 254 9.77 -12.99 9.75
N TYR A 255 9.31 -13.89 8.87
CA TYR A 255 7.97 -14.50 8.97
C TYR A 255 7.83 -15.42 10.18
N GLU A 256 8.92 -15.83 10.83
CA GLU A 256 8.86 -16.62 12.06
C GLU A 256 8.53 -15.75 13.27
N SER A 257 8.92 -14.48 13.26
CA SER A 257 8.69 -13.54 14.36
C SER A 257 7.21 -13.16 14.49
N VAL A 258 6.63 -13.38 15.67
CA VAL A 258 5.24 -13.02 15.97
C VAL A 258 4.98 -11.52 15.79
N ALA A 259 5.94 -10.67 16.18
CA ALA A 259 5.80 -9.22 16.05
C ALA A 259 5.78 -8.76 14.58
N LEU A 260 6.59 -9.37 13.72
CA LEU A 260 6.66 -9.03 12.30
C LEU A 260 5.48 -9.62 11.52
N ARG A 261 4.92 -10.77 11.94
CA ARG A 261 3.68 -11.33 11.37
C ARG A 261 2.50 -10.35 11.44
N ILE A 262 2.36 -9.58 12.52
CA ILE A 262 1.32 -8.54 12.62
C ILE A 262 1.51 -7.46 11.56
N THR A 263 2.77 -7.10 11.27
CA THR A 263 3.12 -6.10 10.25
C THR A 263 2.83 -6.63 8.84
N PHE A 264 3.16 -7.89 8.55
CA PHE A 264 2.83 -8.55 7.27
C PHE A 264 1.33 -8.80 7.10
N SER A 265 0.56 -8.76 8.19
CA SER A 265 -0.91 -8.77 8.20
C SER A 265 -1.49 -7.34 8.22
N GLY A 266 -0.87 -6.42 7.48
CA GLY A 266 -1.16 -4.99 7.53
C GLY A 266 -2.64 -4.62 7.30
N LEU A 267 -3.42 -5.46 6.62
CA LEU A 267 -4.86 -5.24 6.40
C LEU A 267 -5.66 -5.18 7.72
N ASN A 268 -5.25 -5.96 8.72
CA ASN A 268 -5.93 -5.98 10.02
C ASN A 268 -5.67 -4.68 10.81
N VAL A 269 -4.49 -4.09 10.65
CA VAL A 269 -4.12 -2.83 11.32
C VAL A 269 -5.02 -1.68 10.85
N VAL A 270 -5.38 -1.66 9.57
CA VAL A 270 -6.22 -0.61 8.99
C VAL A 270 -7.67 -0.66 9.47
N GLN A 271 -8.18 -1.83 9.85
CA GLN A 271 -9.55 -1.96 10.38
C GLN A 271 -9.79 -1.10 11.62
N VAL A 272 -8.74 -0.85 12.41
CA VAL A 272 -8.86 -0.01 13.61
C VAL A 272 -9.17 1.45 13.24
N PHE A 273 -8.66 1.95 12.12
CA PHE A 273 -8.99 3.30 11.63
C PHE A 273 -10.46 3.41 11.19
N PHE A 274 -10.99 2.38 10.52
CA PHE A 274 -12.40 2.35 10.13
C PHE A 274 -13.31 2.31 11.36
N PHE A 275 -12.94 1.51 12.37
CA PHE A 275 -13.66 1.44 13.63
C PHE A 275 -13.71 2.80 14.34
N ILE A 276 -12.54 3.44 14.50
CA ILE A 276 -12.45 4.77 15.13
C ILE A 276 -13.28 5.80 14.36
N THR A 277 -13.23 5.77 13.02
CA THR A 277 -14.02 6.68 12.19
C THR A 277 -15.51 6.50 12.39
N GLY A 278 -16.02 5.27 12.41
CA GLY A 278 -17.45 4.99 12.63
C GLY A 278 -17.94 5.47 13.99
N MET A 279 -17.16 5.21 15.03
CA MET A 279 -17.47 5.66 16.39
C MET A 279 -17.50 7.19 16.51
N LEU A 280 -16.46 7.87 16.01
CA LEU A 280 -16.38 9.34 16.06
C LEU A 280 -17.47 10.01 15.21
N LEU A 281 -17.78 9.45 14.03
CA LEU A 281 -18.90 9.91 13.20
C LEU A 281 -20.18 9.89 14.02
N THR A 282 -20.48 8.76 14.66
CA THR A 282 -21.77 8.56 15.29
C THR A 282 -21.95 9.44 16.52
N HIS A 283 -20.91 9.50 17.37
CA HIS A 283 -20.91 10.35 18.55
C HIS A 283 -20.98 11.84 18.19
N SER A 284 -20.21 12.30 17.19
CA SER A 284 -20.26 13.68 16.70
C SER A 284 -21.65 14.06 16.17
N LYS A 285 -22.32 13.14 15.46
CA LYS A 285 -23.67 13.39 14.94
C LYS A 285 -24.74 13.33 16.03
N GLN A 286 -24.59 12.51 17.06
CA GLN A 286 -25.46 12.51 18.24
C GLN A 286 -25.35 13.84 19.02
N ILE A 287 -24.15 14.39 19.20
CA ILE A 287 -24.00 15.71 19.81
C ILE A 287 -24.64 16.80 18.94
N SER A 288 -24.33 16.81 17.64
CA SER A 288 -24.91 17.80 16.71
C SER A 288 -26.44 17.70 16.59
N ALA A 289 -27.01 16.54 16.91
CA ALA A 289 -28.43 16.27 16.86
C ALA A 289 -29.23 16.97 17.96
N GLU A 290 -28.59 17.31 19.08
CA GLU A 290 -29.20 17.99 20.22
C GLU A 290 -29.39 19.48 19.95
N THR A 291 -28.47 20.10 19.21
CA THR A 291 -28.42 21.55 18.98
C THR A 291 -29.03 21.98 17.65
N HIS A 292 -29.04 21.10 16.64
CA HIS A 292 -29.53 21.43 15.29
C HIS A 292 -30.65 20.51 14.85
N LYS A 293 -31.71 21.10 14.26
CA LYS A 293 -32.79 20.33 13.60
C LYS A 293 -32.21 19.63 12.38
N VAL A 294 -32.12 18.31 12.44
CA VAL A 294 -31.51 17.52 11.39
C VAL A 294 -32.46 17.32 10.21
N SER A 295 -31.99 17.65 9.02
CA SER A 295 -32.74 17.57 7.76
C SER A 295 -31.98 16.71 6.76
N TRP A 296 -32.69 15.94 5.93
CA TRP A 296 -32.10 15.16 4.83
C TRP A 296 -31.22 16.00 3.90
N LYS A 297 -31.48 17.31 3.78
CA LYS A 297 -30.64 18.27 3.04
C LYS A 297 -29.21 18.41 3.62
N MET A 298 -28.96 17.94 4.83
CA MET A 298 -27.64 17.95 5.46
C MET A 298 -26.74 16.80 5.01
N ILE A 299 -27.28 15.74 4.39
CA ILE A 299 -26.49 14.59 3.93
C ILE A 299 -25.50 15.03 2.84
N PRO A 300 -25.92 15.66 1.72
CA PRO A 300 -24.97 16.10 0.70
C PRO A 300 -23.93 17.08 1.25
N LYS A 301 -24.35 18.02 2.12
CA LYS A 301 -23.44 18.99 2.77
C LYS A 301 -22.38 18.29 3.62
N THR A 302 -22.78 17.29 4.40
CA THR A 302 -21.88 16.53 5.30
C THR A 302 -20.88 15.67 4.52
N ILE A 303 -21.31 15.09 3.40
CA ILE A 303 -20.45 14.33 2.48
C ILE A 303 -19.48 15.27 1.78
N PHE A 304 -19.98 16.36 1.20
CA PHE A 304 -19.16 17.36 0.50
C PHE A 304 -18.11 17.98 1.41
N ASN A 305 -18.46 18.34 2.65
CA ASN A 305 -17.49 18.90 3.60
C ASN A 305 -16.34 17.94 3.91
N ARG A 306 -16.61 16.63 4.01
CA ARG A 306 -15.56 15.63 4.23
C ARG A 306 -14.72 15.43 2.97
N TRP A 307 -15.37 15.35 1.80
CA TRP A 307 -14.69 15.28 0.51
C TRP A 307 -13.76 16.48 0.31
N TRP A 308 -14.26 17.71 0.46
CA TRP A 308 -13.48 18.94 0.36
C TRP A 308 -12.30 18.99 1.34
N ARG A 309 -12.43 18.39 2.53
CA ARG A 309 -11.35 18.31 3.52
C ARG A 309 -10.23 17.36 3.12
N LEU A 310 -10.55 16.20 2.53
CA LEU A 310 -9.59 15.12 2.28
C LEU A 310 -9.03 15.14 0.84
N THR A 311 -9.86 15.49 -0.13
CA THR A 311 -9.57 15.39 -1.55
C THR A 311 -8.42 16.29 -2.01
N PRO A 312 -8.28 17.56 -1.57
CA PRO A 312 -7.18 18.42 -2.05
C PRO A 312 -5.79 17.83 -1.78
N SER A 313 -5.55 17.31 -0.57
CA SER A 313 -4.28 16.65 -0.24
C SER A 313 -4.07 15.35 -1.01
N ALA A 314 -5.13 14.55 -1.18
CA ALA A 314 -5.05 13.29 -1.91
C ALA A 314 -4.76 13.53 -3.41
N VAL A 315 -5.39 14.54 -4.02
CA VAL A 315 -5.16 14.92 -5.42
C VAL A 315 -3.76 15.45 -5.61
N MET A 316 -3.21 16.24 -4.69
CA MET A 316 -1.82 16.69 -4.78
C MET A 316 -0.82 15.52 -4.78
N MET A 317 -1.06 14.51 -3.94
CA MET A 317 -0.23 13.30 -3.92
C MET A 317 -0.34 12.52 -5.23
N VAL A 318 -1.57 12.27 -5.73
CA VAL A 318 -1.78 11.56 -7.01
C VAL A 318 -1.21 12.33 -8.18
N ALA A 319 -1.33 13.66 -8.20
CA ALA A 319 -0.77 14.51 -9.23
C ALA A 319 0.77 14.47 -9.22
N PHE A 320 1.39 14.47 -8.04
CA PHE A 320 2.84 14.27 -7.91
C PHE A 320 3.28 12.89 -8.43
N SER A 321 2.57 11.83 -8.05
CA SER A 321 2.81 10.46 -8.54
C SER A 321 2.66 10.35 -10.06
N ALA A 322 1.70 11.07 -10.65
CA ALA A 322 1.51 11.14 -12.10
C ALA A 322 2.64 11.91 -12.81
N THR A 323 3.18 12.97 -12.20
CA THR A 323 4.02 13.96 -12.89
C THR A 323 5.49 13.86 -12.48
N TRP A 324 5.84 14.38 -11.32
CA TRP A 324 7.23 14.55 -10.89
C TRP A 324 7.89 13.29 -10.37
N MET A 325 7.11 12.34 -9.85
CA MET A 325 7.67 11.09 -9.31
C MET A 325 8.50 10.33 -10.35
N ARG A 326 8.11 10.29 -11.62
CA ARG A 326 8.87 9.61 -12.68
C ARG A 326 10.27 10.20 -12.93
N HIS A 327 10.51 11.46 -12.55
CA HIS A 327 11.76 12.19 -12.78
C HIS A 327 12.76 12.08 -11.62
N LEU A 328 12.35 11.52 -10.48
CA LEU A 328 13.20 11.43 -9.27
C LEU A 328 14.23 10.29 -9.30
N GLY A 329 14.15 9.40 -10.29
CA GLY A 329 15.00 8.22 -10.37
C GLY A 329 15.29 7.81 -11.81
N SER A 330 16.21 6.87 -11.95
CA SER A 330 16.61 6.23 -13.20
C SER A 330 16.83 4.75 -12.96
N GLY A 331 16.97 3.96 -14.02
CA GLY A 331 17.14 2.51 -13.91
C GLY A 331 16.03 1.74 -14.61
N PRO A 332 16.32 0.52 -15.08
CA PRO A 332 15.30 -0.37 -15.65
C PRO A 332 14.18 -0.67 -14.64
N LEU A 333 14.50 -0.82 -13.35
CA LEU A 333 13.47 -1.03 -12.32
C LEU A 333 12.56 0.20 -12.18
N TRP A 334 13.15 1.40 -12.19
CA TRP A 334 12.40 2.65 -12.08
C TRP A 334 11.47 2.85 -13.28
N LYS A 335 11.94 2.55 -14.49
CA LYS A 335 11.13 2.60 -15.71
C LYS A 335 9.93 1.66 -15.63
N THR A 336 10.13 0.42 -15.17
CA THR A 336 9.04 -0.56 -15.06
C THR A 336 8.05 -0.20 -13.94
N VAL A 337 8.54 0.04 -12.72
CA VAL A 337 7.69 0.19 -11.54
C VAL A 337 7.07 1.59 -11.44
N ILE A 338 7.89 2.63 -11.63
CA ILE A 338 7.45 4.02 -11.44
C ILE A 338 6.96 4.62 -12.74
N THR A 339 7.78 4.68 -13.78
CA THR A 339 7.43 5.40 -15.01
C THR A 339 6.26 4.75 -15.76
N GLY A 340 6.35 3.44 -16.03
CA GLY A 340 5.32 2.67 -16.73
C GLY A 340 4.17 2.21 -15.82
N GLY A 341 4.48 1.80 -14.59
CA GLY A 341 3.51 1.41 -13.57
C GLY A 341 2.83 2.61 -12.93
N THR A 342 3.37 3.11 -11.81
CA THR A 342 2.73 4.13 -10.97
C THR A 342 2.31 5.39 -11.73
N SER A 343 3.26 6.10 -12.36
CA SER A 343 2.99 7.38 -13.03
C SER A 343 2.10 7.22 -14.26
N GLY A 344 2.33 6.16 -15.05
CA GLY A 344 1.48 5.83 -16.20
C GLY A 344 0.03 5.57 -15.81
N GLN A 345 -0.20 4.76 -14.78
CA GLN A 345 -1.55 4.45 -14.29
C GLN A 345 -2.21 5.66 -13.61
N CYS A 346 -1.46 6.46 -12.84
CA CYS A 346 -1.99 7.70 -12.25
C CYS A 346 -2.50 8.68 -13.29
N ARG A 347 -1.79 8.85 -14.42
CA ARG A 347 -2.25 9.73 -15.52
C ARG A 347 -3.56 9.25 -16.14
N ARG A 348 -3.80 7.94 -16.18
CA ARG A 348 -5.02 7.35 -16.76
C ARG A 348 -6.20 7.33 -15.79
N PHE A 349 -5.95 7.06 -14.51
CA PHE A 349 -7.00 6.76 -13.52
C PHE A 349 -7.08 7.76 -12.35
N PHE A 350 -6.45 8.94 -12.43
CA PHE A 350 -6.54 9.96 -11.37
C PHE A 350 -7.98 10.32 -10.97
N TRP A 351 -8.92 10.31 -11.92
CA TRP A 351 -10.33 10.62 -11.69
C TRP A 351 -10.98 9.66 -10.69
N ALA A 352 -10.55 8.39 -10.67
CA ALA A 352 -11.10 7.42 -9.74
C ALA A 352 -10.62 7.66 -8.30
N HIS A 353 -9.42 8.23 -8.12
CA HIS A 353 -8.94 8.68 -6.82
C HIS A 353 -9.67 9.97 -6.37
N LEU A 354 -10.02 10.86 -7.31
CA LEU A 354 -10.80 12.07 -7.02
C LEU A 354 -12.19 11.75 -6.44
N PHE A 355 -12.83 10.71 -6.96
CA PHE A 355 -14.17 10.28 -6.54
C PHE A 355 -14.18 9.09 -5.58
N TYR A 356 -13.01 8.61 -5.13
CA TYR A 356 -12.87 7.47 -4.22
C TYR A 356 -13.49 6.15 -4.75
N PHE A 357 -13.44 5.93 -6.07
CA PHE A 357 -13.84 4.68 -6.73
C PHE A 357 -12.66 3.81 -7.15
N ASN A 358 -11.43 4.21 -6.82
CA ASN A 358 -10.21 3.50 -7.21
C ASN A 358 -10.14 2.04 -6.72
N ASN A 359 -10.92 1.64 -5.70
CA ASN A 359 -10.98 0.25 -5.23
C ASN A 359 -11.72 -0.69 -6.21
N TYR A 360 -12.51 -0.15 -7.13
CA TYR A 360 -13.29 -0.92 -8.11
C TYR A 360 -12.60 -1.02 -9.48
N ILE A 361 -11.45 -0.39 -9.62
CA ILE A 361 -10.62 -0.48 -10.82
C ILE A 361 -9.85 -1.81 -10.79
N PRO A 362 -9.69 -2.50 -11.95
CA PRO A 362 -8.90 -3.72 -12.03
C PRO A 362 -7.46 -3.55 -11.54
N GLU A 363 -6.96 -4.59 -10.90
CA GLU A 363 -5.72 -4.64 -10.12
C GLU A 363 -4.47 -4.22 -10.93
N ASP A 364 -4.42 -4.58 -12.21
CA ASP A 364 -3.30 -4.28 -13.12
C ASP A 364 -3.07 -2.76 -13.37
N THR A 365 -3.91 -1.89 -12.81
CA THR A 365 -3.97 -0.45 -13.10
C THR A 365 -3.90 0.46 -11.87
N LEU A 366 -3.24 0.01 -10.80
CA LEU A 366 -3.10 0.79 -9.56
C LEU A 366 -2.13 1.96 -9.72
N CYS A 367 -2.66 3.17 -9.53
CA CYS A 367 -1.88 4.40 -9.44
C CYS A 367 -1.18 4.55 -8.07
N SER A 368 -1.90 4.31 -6.97
CA SER A 368 -1.40 4.52 -5.62
C SER A 368 -2.04 3.48 -4.71
N LEU A 369 -1.23 2.52 -4.23
CA LEU A 369 -1.69 1.46 -3.36
C LEU A 369 -2.25 2.06 -2.06
N GLN A 370 -1.49 2.96 -1.43
CA GLN A 370 -1.81 3.56 -0.14
C GLN A 370 -3.15 4.32 -0.09
N THR A 371 -3.76 4.70 -1.22
CA THR A 371 -5.05 5.40 -1.22
C THR A 371 -6.27 4.51 -1.05
N TRP A 372 -6.11 3.17 -1.09
CA TRP A 372 -7.23 2.24 -0.99
C TRP A 372 -8.07 2.47 0.27
N TYR A 373 -7.40 2.71 1.41
CA TYR A 373 -8.10 2.84 2.69
C TYR A 373 -8.85 4.15 2.81
N ILE A 374 -8.36 5.24 2.19
CA ILE A 374 -9.05 6.53 2.19
C ILE A 374 -10.33 6.44 1.36
N ALA A 375 -10.29 5.69 0.25
CA ALA A 375 -11.47 5.44 -0.56
C ALA A 375 -12.53 4.64 0.20
N THR A 376 -12.10 3.56 0.84
CA THR A 376 -12.94 2.76 1.74
C THR A 376 -13.54 3.60 2.88
N ASP A 377 -12.72 4.42 3.53
CA ASP A 377 -13.14 5.30 4.62
C ASP A 377 -14.24 6.29 4.19
N MET A 378 -14.14 6.86 2.98
CA MET A 378 -15.19 7.71 2.42
C MET A 378 -16.46 6.94 2.07
N GLN A 379 -16.34 5.73 1.51
CA GLN A 379 -17.47 4.87 1.18
C GLN A 379 -18.25 4.47 2.45
N ILE A 380 -17.55 3.98 3.49
CA ILE A 380 -18.14 3.65 4.79
C ILE A 380 -18.75 4.88 5.44
N TYR A 381 -18.11 6.04 5.34
CA TYR A 381 -18.67 7.27 5.88
C TYR A 381 -20.00 7.65 5.22
N ILE A 382 -20.11 7.53 3.90
CA ILE A 382 -21.36 7.80 3.17
C ILE A 382 -22.46 6.85 3.67
N VAL A 383 -22.16 5.56 3.76
CA VAL A 383 -23.10 4.55 4.32
C VAL A 383 -23.49 4.92 5.75
N GLY A 384 -22.52 5.22 6.62
CA GLY A 384 -22.75 5.58 8.02
C GLY A 384 -23.62 6.83 8.20
N VAL A 385 -23.42 7.86 7.38
CA VAL A 385 -24.27 9.06 7.39
C VAL A 385 -25.68 8.72 6.92
N ILE A 386 -25.85 7.97 5.83
CA ILE A 386 -27.17 7.57 5.33
C ILE A 386 -27.91 6.73 6.39
N THR A 387 -27.24 5.74 6.96
CA THR A 387 -27.79 4.86 8.00
C THR A 387 -28.20 5.67 9.23
N HIS A 388 -27.35 6.55 9.74
CA HIS A 388 -27.67 7.41 10.88
C HIS A 388 -28.94 8.22 10.64
N PHE A 389 -29.07 8.89 9.49
CA PHE A 389 -30.24 9.68 9.16
C PHE A 389 -31.50 8.84 8.95
N ALA A 390 -31.38 7.64 8.36
CA ALA A 390 -32.50 6.74 8.11
C ALA A 390 -33.15 6.19 9.39
N ILE A 391 -32.34 5.90 10.41
CA ILE A 391 -32.80 5.22 11.64
C ILE A 391 -33.05 6.16 12.82
N ARG A 392 -32.50 7.39 12.80
CA ARG A 392 -32.57 8.31 13.95
C ARG A 392 -34.00 8.52 14.48
N ASN A 393 -34.95 8.79 13.59
CA ASN A 393 -36.34 9.10 13.95
C ASN A 393 -37.24 7.85 13.98
N ARG A 394 -36.65 6.65 14.01
CA ARG A 394 -37.38 5.38 14.04
C ARG A 394 -37.43 4.82 15.47
N SER A 395 -38.37 3.91 15.72
CA SER A 395 -38.49 3.22 17.00
C SER A 395 -37.23 2.40 17.31
N GLY A 396 -36.95 2.18 18.60
CA GLY A 396 -35.79 1.40 19.05
C GLY A 396 -35.70 0.01 18.41
N CYS A 397 -36.86 -0.63 18.18
CA CYS A 397 -36.93 -1.92 17.49
C CYS A 397 -36.43 -1.84 16.03
N ILE A 398 -36.87 -0.83 15.27
CA ILE A 398 -36.42 -0.64 13.88
C ILE A 398 -34.91 -0.33 13.83
N LYS A 399 -34.41 0.48 14.77
CA LYS A 399 -32.97 0.74 14.91
C LYS A 399 -32.22 -0.57 15.15
N ALA A 400 -32.61 -1.34 16.16
CA ALA A 400 -31.97 -2.60 16.51
C ALA A 400 -31.98 -3.61 15.36
N ILE A 401 -33.11 -3.75 14.66
CA ILE A 401 -33.22 -4.63 13.48
C ILE A 401 -32.27 -4.16 12.38
N THR A 402 -32.33 -2.88 12.00
CA THR A 402 -31.50 -2.35 10.91
C THR A 402 -30.02 -2.55 11.20
N LEU A 403 -29.60 -2.27 12.44
CA LEU A 403 -28.22 -2.45 12.86
C LEU A 403 -27.80 -3.92 12.89
N THR A 404 -28.62 -4.77 13.48
CA THR A 404 -28.31 -6.21 13.55
C THR A 404 -28.18 -6.78 12.15
N SER A 405 -29.09 -6.41 11.23
CA SER A 405 -29.00 -6.80 9.83
C SER A 405 -27.73 -6.28 9.15
N LEU A 406 -27.35 -5.02 9.33
CA LEU A 406 -26.10 -4.48 8.79
C LEU A 406 -24.86 -5.20 9.35
N LEU A 407 -24.87 -5.55 10.63
CA LEU A 407 -23.80 -6.32 11.25
C LEU A 407 -23.72 -7.74 10.67
N LEU A 408 -24.85 -8.43 10.53
CA LEU A 408 -24.88 -9.77 9.93
C LEU A 408 -24.44 -9.74 8.47
N LEU A 409 -24.90 -8.76 7.70
CA LEU A 409 -24.47 -8.55 6.31
C LEU A 409 -22.96 -8.26 6.24
N SER A 410 -22.42 -7.47 7.16
CA SER A 410 -20.98 -7.18 7.21
C SER A 410 -20.12 -8.40 7.56
N MET A 411 -20.65 -9.35 8.33
CA MET A 411 -19.95 -10.59 8.67
C MET A 411 -20.10 -11.65 7.56
N ALA A 412 -21.27 -11.70 6.92
CA ALA A 412 -21.57 -12.68 5.88
C ALA A 412 -20.93 -12.33 4.53
N SER A 413 -20.92 -11.05 4.11
CA SER A 413 -20.38 -10.65 2.81
C SER A 413 -18.90 -11.02 2.57
N PRO A 414 -17.97 -10.83 3.53
CA PRO A 414 -16.60 -11.35 3.45
C PRO A 414 -16.55 -12.86 3.24
N ALA A 415 -17.27 -13.62 4.07
CA ALA A 415 -17.25 -15.06 4.04
C ALA A 415 -17.83 -15.60 2.72
N LEU A 416 -18.93 -15.01 2.24
CA LEU A 416 -19.54 -15.34 0.97
C LEU A 416 -18.63 -14.98 -0.21
N HIS A 417 -17.93 -13.85 -0.15
CA HIS A 417 -17.01 -13.45 -1.21
C HIS A 417 -15.78 -14.37 -1.26
N VAL A 418 -15.21 -14.71 -0.09
CA VAL A 418 -14.13 -15.69 0.05
C VAL A 418 -14.53 -17.03 -0.55
N TRP A 419 -15.75 -17.49 -0.23
CA TRP A 419 -16.30 -18.74 -0.76
C TRP A 419 -16.58 -18.68 -2.28
N TRP A 420 -17.12 -17.57 -2.79
CA TRP A 420 -17.46 -17.42 -4.21
C TRP A 420 -16.22 -17.30 -5.09
N GLN A 421 -15.21 -16.55 -4.63
CA GLN A 421 -14.00 -16.27 -5.39
C GLN A 421 -12.91 -17.34 -5.21
N ASP A 422 -13.14 -18.32 -4.34
CA ASP A 422 -12.18 -19.36 -3.98
C ASP A 422 -10.81 -18.76 -3.62
N ILE A 423 -10.84 -17.81 -2.67
CA ILE A 423 -9.67 -17.09 -2.18
C ILE A 423 -9.37 -17.46 -0.73
N GLU A 424 -8.13 -17.26 -0.30
CA GLU A 424 -7.76 -17.49 1.09
C GLU A 424 -8.41 -16.45 2.03
N ALA A 425 -8.96 -16.91 3.15
CA ALA A 425 -9.63 -16.02 4.12
C ALA A 425 -8.66 -15.04 4.81
N PHE A 426 -7.36 -15.35 4.79
CA PHE A 426 -6.31 -14.53 5.39
C PHE A 426 -5.34 -14.04 4.31
N ALA A 427 -5.33 -12.74 4.08
CA ALA A 427 -4.35 -12.08 3.23
C ALA A 427 -2.97 -12.05 3.91
N MET A 428 -2.17 -13.11 3.78
CA MET A 428 -0.73 -13.05 4.09
C MET A 428 0.04 -12.60 2.86
N GLN A 429 0.83 -11.54 2.96
CA GLN A 429 1.75 -11.20 1.88
C GLN A 429 2.89 -12.23 1.88
N THR A 430 3.00 -13.07 0.86
CA THR A 430 4.10 -14.03 0.75
C THR A 430 5.40 -13.34 0.33
N PRO A 431 6.58 -13.94 0.57
CA PRO A 431 7.84 -13.39 0.10
C PRO A 431 7.85 -13.18 -1.42
N GLU A 432 7.25 -14.09 -2.19
CA GLU A 432 7.21 -14.01 -3.66
C GLU A 432 6.51 -12.73 -4.17
N ILE A 433 5.56 -12.16 -3.42
CA ILE A 433 4.94 -10.86 -3.75
C ILE A 433 5.97 -9.73 -3.72
N HIS A 434 6.99 -9.83 -2.88
CA HIS A 434 8.06 -8.85 -2.75
C HIS A 434 9.24 -9.11 -3.70
N LYS A 435 9.14 -10.12 -4.58
CA LYS A 435 10.27 -10.55 -5.40
C LYS A 435 10.48 -9.66 -6.63
N GLY A 436 11.46 -8.77 -6.53
CA GLY A 436 12.09 -8.09 -7.66
C GLY A 436 11.13 -7.55 -8.73
N VAL A 437 11.35 -7.90 -10.00
CA VAL A 437 10.57 -7.38 -11.16
C VAL A 437 9.19 -8.05 -11.28
N THR A 438 9.09 -9.35 -10.97
CA THR A 438 7.84 -10.13 -11.14
C THR A 438 6.86 -9.96 -9.98
N GLY A 439 7.35 -9.73 -8.76
CA GLY A 439 6.55 -9.44 -7.58
C GLY A 439 5.98 -8.03 -7.60
N THR A 440 6.75 -7.05 -8.10
CA THR A 440 6.27 -5.66 -8.29
C THR A 440 5.16 -5.55 -9.33
N ALA A 441 5.17 -6.39 -10.39
CA ALA A 441 4.06 -6.52 -11.32
C ALA A 441 2.81 -7.19 -10.70
N LYS A 442 3.01 -8.17 -9.78
CA LYS A 442 1.93 -8.86 -9.05
C LYS A 442 1.37 -8.06 -7.86
N LEU A 443 2.13 -7.14 -7.28
CA LEU A 443 1.62 -6.15 -6.31
C LEU A 443 0.55 -5.25 -6.95
N GLY A 444 0.60 -5.10 -8.28
CA GLY A 444 -0.49 -4.59 -9.12
C GLY A 444 -1.67 -5.57 -9.15
N GLY A 445 -1.47 -6.78 -9.65
CA GLY A 445 -2.51 -7.80 -9.94
C GLY A 445 -2.81 -8.85 -8.87
N SER A 446 -2.70 -8.55 -7.57
CA SER A 446 -2.91 -9.56 -6.52
C SER A 446 -4.35 -9.55 -6.01
N LYS A 447 -5.03 -10.72 -6.10
CA LYS A 447 -6.30 -11.12 -5.44
C LYS A 447 -6.40 -10.71 -3.96
N GLN A 448 -5.30 -10.31 -3.35
CA GLN A 448 -5.23 -9.70 -2.02
C GLN A 448 -5.94 -8.33 -1.94
N ILE A 449 -6.21 -7.68 -3.08
CA ILE A 449 -7.02 -6.45 -3.17
C ILE A 449 -8.52 -6.76 -3.21
N ASP A 450 -8.95 -7.96 -3.63
CA ASP A 450 -10.32 -8.41 -3.40
C ASP A 450 -10.64 -8.54 -1.88
N LEU A 451 -9.64 -8.88 -1.05
CA LEU A 451 -9.74 -8.78 0.42
C LEU A 451 -9.75 -7.32 0.94
N LEU A 452 -9.19 -6.37 0.17
CA LEU A 452 -9.30 -4.94 0.44
C LEU A 452 -10.70 -4.38 0.10
N ARG A 453 -11.36 -4.95 -0.92
CA ARG A 453 -12.79 -4.71 -1.21
C ARG A 453 -13.68 -5.27 -0.09
N ILE A 454 -13.28 -6.37 0.53
CA ILE A 454 -13.98 -7.01 1.67
C ILE A 454 -13.89 -6.19 2.97
N SER A 455 -12.72 -5.64 3.29
CA SER A 455 -12.50 -4.91 4.55
C SER A 455 -13.23 -3.57 4.63
N ALA A 456 -13.74 -3.08 3.50
CA ALA A 456 -14.66 -1.94 3.43
C ALA A 456 -16.02 -2.19 4.08
N THR A 457 -16.37 -3.44 4.38
CA THR A 457 -17.66 -3.76 5.02
C THR A 457 -17.54 -3.89 6.54
N TYR A 458 -16.32 -3.89 7.11
CA TYR A 458 -16.06 -4.56 8.39
C TYR A 458 -16.16 -3.75 9.69
N ALA A 459 -16.32 -2.43 9.69
CA ALA A 459 -16.14 -1.68 10.93
C ALA A 459 -17.10 -0.51 11.07
N SER A 460 -18.11 -0.67 11.94
CA SER A 460 -18.80 0.43 12.65
C SER A 460 -19.82 0.00 13.72
N LEU A 461 -20.31 -1.25 13.76
CA LEU A 461 -21.55 -1.53 14.51
C LEU A 461 -21.44 -2.21 15.89
N ARG A 462 -20.31 -2.86 16.23
CA ARG A 462 -20.23 -3.66 17.47
C ARG A 462 -20.29 -2.87 18.78
N LEU A 463 -20.03 -1.56 18.77
CA LEU A 463 -20.09 -0.71 19.97
C LEU A 463 -21.22 0.34 19.93
N TRP A 464 -21.90 0.52 18.79
CA TRP A 464 -23.04 1.44 18.74
C TRP A 464 -24.24 0.93 19.54
N ILE A 465 -24.42 -0.39 19.61
CA ILE A 465 -25.46 -1.03 20.43
C ILE A 465 -25.16 -0.91 21.95
N ARG A 466 -23.90 -0.68 22.34
CA ARG A 466 -23.51 -0.59 23.75
C ARG A 466 -23.57 0.84 24.31
N SER A 467 -23.50 1.87 23.47
CA SER A 467 -23.57 3.28 23.92
C SER A 467 -25.00 3.81 24.09
N GLU A 468 -26.03 3.20 23.51
CA GLU A 468 -27.44 3.54 23.80
C GLU A 468 -27.94 2.85 25.09
N ASN A 469 -27.25 1.81 25.57
CA ASN A 469 -27.58 1.12 26.84
C ASN A 469 -26.73 1.60 28.04
N SER A 470 -25.73 2.46 27.83
CA SER A 470 -24.82 2.91 28.90
C SER A 470 -25.25 4.23 29.55
N ALA A 471 -26.55 4.53 29.61
CA ALA A 471 -27.04 5.49 30.58
C ALA A 471 -26.86 4.98 32.04
N ASP A 472 -26.57 3.69 32.26
CA ASP A 472 -26.56 3.12 33.62
C ASP A 472 -25.42 2.15 34.00
N SER A 473 -24.31 1.98 33.25
CA SER A 473 -23.26 1.05 33.72
C SER A 473 -21.84 1.34 33.25
N CYS A 474 -20.98 1.65 34.22
CA CYS A 474 -19.52 1.63 34.17
C CYS A 474 -18.94 0.27 33.71
N PHE A 475 -17.82 0.34 32.98
CA PHE A 475 -16.68 -0.59 32.90
C PHE A 475 -16.89 -2.11 33.04
N PHE A 476 -16.34 -2.88 32.07
CA PHE A 476 -15.07 -3.63 32.20
C PHE A 476 -14.76 -4.40 30.89
N PHE A 477 -13.49 -4.26 30.46
CA PHE A 477 -12.66 -4.97 29.46
C PHE A 477 -13.27 -5.60 28.19
#